data_AF-A0AAV3FIP7-F1
#
_entry.id   AF-A0AAV3FIP7-F1
#
_cell.length_a   1.000
_cell.length_b   1.000
_cell.length_c   1.000
_cell.angle_alpha   90.00
_cell.angle_beta   90.00
_cell.angle_gamma   90.00
#
_symmetry.space_group_name_H-M   'P 1'
#
loop_
_entity.id
_entity.type
_entity.pdbx_description
1 polymer ?
#
loop_
_entity_poly.entity_id
_entity_poly.type
_entity_poly.pdbx_seq_one_letter_code
_entity_poly.pdbx_strand_id
1 'polypeptide(L)'
;MPSPFGGLTSIGVDETGYRKGHTCITVVVDHERHRAIWAHDGYGRDVFGLFFQTLTPEQRASIRVVAGDGAWWIDSCVHEWCPNAERAPDGFHIVSWTSDAPDKVRRHPWNQARRDGDEKSVKRMRGVRYTVLKNPGKLTDRRSEASGNLRDTDPKGRPYRS
;
A
#
# COMPACT_ATOMS: atom_id res chain seq x y z
N MET A 1 6.85 37.29 -1.12
CA MET A 1 5.98 36.08 -1.13
C MET A 1 6.32 35.24 0.08
N PRO A 2 5.34 34.63 0.78
CA PRO A 2 5.65 33.73 1.89
C PRO A 2 6.46 32.52 1.39
N SER A 3 7.37 32.03 2.22
CA SER A 3 8.18 30.85 1.92
C SER A 3 7.26 29.65 1.58
N PRO A 4 7.56 28.84 0.54
CA PRO A 4 6.80 27.63 0.24
C PRO A 4 6.80 26.63 1.40
N PHE A 5 7.78 26.72 2.30
CA PHE A 5 7.96 25.87 3.48
C PHE A 5 7.51 26.52 4.79
N GLY A 6 6.87 27.69 4.73
CA GLY A 6 6.35 28.34 5.94
C GLY A 6 5.22 27.52 6.57
N GLY A 7 5.30 27.28 7.88
CA GLY A 7 4.22 26.65 8.65
C GLY A 7 3.90 25.21 8.25
N LEU A 8 4.90 24.42 7.85
CA LEU A 8 4.72 22.99 7.61
C LEU A 8 4.54 22.25 8.94
N THR A 9 3.39 21.61 9.12
CA THR A 9 3.05 20.82 10.31
C THR A 9 2.87 19.34 9.97
N SER A 10 2.31 19.03 8.80
CA SER A 10 2.12 17.67 8.32
C SER A 10 2.62 17.54 6.89
N ILE A 11 3.54 16.60 6.67
CA ILE A 11 4.10 16.32 5.35
C ILE A 11 3.90 14.85 4.98
N GLY A 12 3.77 14.58 3.69
CA GLY A 12 3.76 13.23 3.13
C GLY A 12 4.98 13.01 2.25
N VAL A 13 5.53 11.82 2.24
CA VAL A 13 6.60 11.41 1.31
C VAL A 13 6.18 10.14 0.58
N ASP A 14 6.41 10.11 -0.73
CA ASP A 14 6.12 8.96 -1.58
C ASP A 14 7.16 8.80 -2.69
N GLU A 15 7.30 7.57 -3.19
CA GLU A 15 8.16 7.23 -4.32
C GLU A 15 7.31 6.92 -5.55
N THR A 16 7.44 7.73 -6.61
CA THR A 16 6.76 7.47 -7.88
C THR A 16 7.75 7.06 -8.96
N GLY A 17 7.47 5.94 -9.63
CA GLY A 17 8.21 5.50 -10.81
C GLY A 17 7.80 6.29 -12.05
N TYR A 18 8.74 6.99 -12.69
CA TYR A 18 8.45 7.85 -13.86
C TYR A 18 8.59 7.11 -15.20
N ARG A 19 9.34 6.00 -15.28
CA ARG A 19 9.51 5.21 -16.52
C ARG A 19 9.79 3.73 -16.25
N LYS A 20 9.40 2.86 -17.18
CA LYS A 20 9.80 1.43 -17.19
C LYS A 20 11.33 1.34 -17.22
N GLY A 21 11.94 1.03 -16.07
CA GLY A 21 13.39 0.79 -15.96
C GLY A 21 14.16 1.69 -15.00
N HIS A 22 13.66 1.93 -13.77
CA HIS A 22 14.46 2.33 -12.59
C HIS A 22 14.66 3.83 -12.29
N THR A 23 13.79 4.74 -12.75
CA THR A 23 13.79 6.12 -12.24
C THR A 23 12.64 6.31 -11.26
N CYS A 24 12.94 6.18 -9.97
CA CYS A 24 12.06 6.61 -8.89
C CYS A 24 12.31 8.10 -8.63
N ILE A 25 11.24 8.85 -8.36
CA ILE A 25 11.27 10.23 -7.92
C ILE A 25 10.70 10.25 -6.51
N THR A 26 11.40 10.85 -5.56
CA THR A 26 10.85 11.16 -4.23
C THR A 26 10.07 12.45 -4.32
N VAL A 27 8.81 12.42 -3.88
CA VAL A 27 7.94 13.59 -3.82
C VAL A 27 7.54 13.84 -2.38
N VAL A 28 7.65 15.10 -1.94
CA VAL A 28 7.16 15.55 -0.63
C VAL A 28 5.96 16.47 -0.83
N VAL A 29 4.90 16.18 -0.10
CA VAL A 29 3.64 16.92 -0.13
C VAL A 29 3.37 17.60 1.22
N ASP A 30 2.77 18.78 1.17
CA ASP A 30 2.17 19.45 2.33
C ASP A 30 0.73 18.93 2.46
N HIS A 31 0.45 18.21 3.55
CA HIS A 31 -0.87 17.61 3.76
C HIS A 31 -1.94 18.63 4.13
N GLU A 32 -1.57 19.74 4.77
CA GLU A 32 -2.50 20.80 5.15
C GLU A 32 -2.94 21.61 3.94
N ARG A 33 -2.01 21.85 3.01
CA ARG A 33 -2.26 22.66 1.81
C ARG A 33 -2.50 21.84 0.54
N HIS A 34 -2.50 20.51 0.65
CA HIS A 34 -2.73 19.58 -0.44
C HIS A 34 -1.90 19.87 -1.71
N ARG A 35 -0.59 20.13 -1.53
CA ARG A 35 0.30 20.47 -2.65
C ARG A 35 1.64 19.76 -2.55
N ALA A 36 2.22 19.41 -3.70
CA ALA A 36 3.62 19.03 -3.76
C ALA A 36 4.49 20.26 -3.46
N ILE A 37 5.42 20.12 -2.53
CA ILE A 37 6.34 21.18 -2.11
C ILE A 37 7.78 20.91 -2.52
N TRP A 38 8.11 19.66 -2.81
CA TRP A 38 9.44 19.25 -3.23
C TRP A 38 9.39 17.95 -4.03
N ALA A 39 10.26 17.81 -5.02
CA ALA A 39 10.45 16.60 -5.79
C ALA A 39 11.90 16.48 -6.21
N HIS A 40 12.44 15.27 -6.25
CA HIS A 40 13.82 15.02 -6.62
C HIS A 40 13.99 13.65 -7.26
N ASP A 41 14.89 13.57 -8.25
CA ASP A 41 15.24 12.31 -8.89
C ASP A 41 15.99 11.40 -7.91
N GLY A 42 15.67 10.12 -7.93
CA GLY A 42 16.19 9.13 -7.00
C GLY A 42 15.24 8.89 -5.82
N TYR A 43 15.69 8.02 -4.92
CA TYR A 43 14.90 7.59 -3.77
C TYR A 43 15.77 7.22 -2.58
N GLY A 44 15.13 6.98 -1.44
CA GLY A 44 15.80 6.56 -0.21
C GLY A 44 16.23 7.72 0.70
N ARG A 45 16.89 7.32 1.81
CA ARG A 45 17.25 8.21 2.93
C ARG A 45 18.08 9.41 2.50
N ASP A 46 19.06 9.23 1.61
CA ASP A 46 19.96 10.30 1.22
C ASP A 46 19.22 11.38 0.42
N VAL A 47 18.38 10.97 -0.52
CA VAL A 47 17.56 11.88 -1.34
C VAL A 47 16.57 12.63 -0.45
N PHE A 48 15.87 11.93 0.44
CA PHE A 48 14.94 12.60 1.35
C PHE A 48 15.66 13.51 2.37
N GLY A 49 16.89 13.17 2.77
CA GLY A 49 17.74 14.03 3.57
C GLY A 49 18.02 15.39 2.92
N LEU A 50 18.12 15.44 1.58
CA LEU A 50 18.31 16.70 0.84
C LEU A 50 17.13 17.66 1.06
N PHE A 51 15.89 17.15 1.15
CA PHE A 51 14.74 17.99 1.48
C PHE A 51 14.92 18.68 2.83
N PHE A 52 15.30 17.94 3.87
CA PHE A 52 15.50 18.51 5.20
C PHE A 52 16.67 19.50 5.28
N GLN A 53 17.69 19.36 4.43
CA GLN A 53 18.77 20.34 4.31
C GLN A 53 18.29 21.69 3.75
N THR A 54 17.18 21.72 3.00
CA THR A 54 16.57 22.97 2.52
C THR A 54 15.76 23.70 3.60
N LEU A 55 15.48 23.05 4.73
CA LEU A 55 14.66 23.58 5.82
C LEU A 55 15.52 24.17 6.95
N THR A 56 15.07 25.29 7.50
CA THR A 56 15.68 25.83 8.72
C THR A 56 15.38 24.90 9.91
N PRO A 57 16.18 24.97 11.00
CA PRO A 57 15.88 24.20 12.22
C PRO A 57 14.46 24.44 12.76
N GLU A 58 13.96 25.67 12.68
CA GLU A 58 12.62 26.04 13.15
C GLU A 58 11.52 25.40 12.29
N GLN A 59 11.72 25.32 10.97
CA GLN A 59 10.80 24.65 10.05
C GLN A 59 10.78 23.14 10.27
N ARG A 60 11.94 22.54 10.58
CA ARG A 60 12.01 21.12 10.93
C ARG A 60 11.26 20.85 12.24
N ALA A 61 11.46 21.71 13.24
CA ALA A 61 10.77 21.60 14.53
C ALA A 61 9.25 21.86 14.43
N SER A 62 8.77 22.54 13.39
CA SER A 62 7.33 22.74 13.20
C SER A 62 6.62 21.50 12.64
N ILE A 63 7.34 20.60 11.96
CA ILE A 63 6.78 19.36 11.42
C ILE A 63 6.45 18.42 12.59
N ARG A 64 5.18 18.07 12.72
CA ARG A 64 4.63 17.20 13.77
C ARG A 64 4.27 15.82 13.26
N VAL A 65 3.96 15.68 11.97
CA VAL A 65 3.59 14.40 11.37
C VAL A 65 4.31 14.26 10.04
N VAL A 66 4.91 13.08 9.83
CA VAL A 66 5.39 12.66 8.52
C VAL A 66 4.66 11.40 8.14
N ALA A 67 3.84 11.46 7.09
CA ALA A 67 3.20 10.31 6.47
C ALA A 67 4.04 9.79 5.32
N GLY A 68 3.98 8.49 5.05
CA GLY A 68 4.57 7.91 3.86
C GLY A 68 4.41 6.40 3.86
N ASP A 69 5.08 5.75 2.92
CA ASP A 69 5.09 4.30 2.88
C ASP A 69 5.79 3.72 4.14
N GLY A 70 5.67 2.41 4.31
CA GLY A 70 6.26 1.69 5.44
C GLY A 70 7.77 1.44 5.30
N ALA A 71 8.49 2.16 4.44
CA ALA A 71 9.89 1.92 4.24
C ALA A 71 10.72 2.45 5.42
N TRP A 72 11.59 1.57 5.95
CA TRP A 72 12.44 1.84 7.11
C TRP A 72 13.37 3.06 6.91
N TRP A 73 13.73 3.37 5.67
CA TRP A 73 14.59 4.52 5.36
C TRP A 73 13.89 5.85 5.65
N ILE A 74 12.56 5.92 5.54
CA ILE A 74 11.79 7.12 5.90
C ILE A 74 11.86 7.32 7.41
N ASP A 75 11.56 6.26 8.18
CA ASP A 75 11.58 6.30 9.64
C ASP A 75 12.95 6.76 10.17
N SER A 76 14.01 6.22 9.59
CA SER A 76 15.39 6.57 9.94
C SER A 76 15.72 8.02 9.62
N CYS A 77 15.26 8.54 8.48
CA CYS A 77 15.46 9.93 8.07
C CYS A 77 14.67 10.88 8.98
N VAL A 78 13.40 10.58 9.25
CA VAL A 78 12.55 11.42 10.11
C VAL A 78 13.07 11.46 11.54
N HIS A 79 13.54 10.33 12.07
CA HIS A 79 14.11 10.29 13.42
C HIS A 79 15.35 11.21 13.57
N GLU A 80 16.16 11.32 12.52
CA GLU A 80 17.35 12.19 12.50
C GLU A 80 16.98 13.66 12.32
N TRP A 81 16.12 13.98 11.35
CA TRP A 81 15.88 15.37 10.94
C TRP A 81 14.71 16.05 11.65
N CYS A 82 13.73 15.27 12.12
CA CYS A 82 12.51 15.73 12.78
C CYS A 82 12.15 14.79 13.95
N PRO A 83 13.00 14.71 15.00
CA PRO A 83 12.79 13.77 16.12
C PRO A 83 11.50 14.03 16.91
N ASN A 84 10.89 15.20 16.76
CA ASN A 84 9.62 15.58 17.37
C ASN A 84 8.39 15.20 16.52
N ALA A 85 8.58 14.62 15.33
CA ALA A 85 7.51 14.26 14.42
C ALA A 85 7.07 12.80 14.63
N GLU A 86 5.76 12.59 14.60
CA GLU A 86 5.15 11.26 14.59
C GLU A 86 5.15 10.66 13.18
N ARG A 87 5.41 9.36 13.10
CA ARG A 87 5.37 8.60 11.85
C ARG A 87 4.00 7.98 11.64
N ALA A 88 3.40 8.26 10.48
CA ALA A 88 2.14 7.66 10.07
C ALA A 88 2.30 6.90 8.74
N PRO A 89 1.76 5.68 8.63
CA PRO A 89 1.60 5.07 7.32
C PRO A 89 0.55 5.85 6.51
N ASP A 90 0.78 6.07 5.22
CA ASP A 90 -0.21 6.72 4.39
C ASP A 90 -1.42 5.81 4.09
N GLY A 91 -2.57 6.44 3.86
CA GLY A 91 -3.83 5.73 3.66
C GLY A 91 -3.85 4.86 2.40
N PHE A 92 -3.11 5.22 1.35
CA PHE A 92 -3.07 4.43 0.12
C PHE A 92 -2.38 3.08 0.37
N HIS A 93 -1.23 3.09 1.03
CA HIS A 93 -0.50 1.88 1.37
C HIS A 93 -1.26 1.02 2.38
N ILE A 94 -1.94 1.60 3.37
CA ILE A 94 -2.81 0.86 4.30
C ILE A 94 -3.91 0.10 3.52
N VAL A 95 -4.61 0.79 2.61
CA VAL A 95 -5.68 0.18 1.80
C VAL A 95 -5.10 -0.89 0.86
N SER A 96 -3.94 -0.62 0.26
CA SER A 96 -3.24 -1.56 -0.62
C SER A 96 -2.86 -2.84 0.11
N TRP A 97 -2.18 -2.75 1.26
CA TRP A 97 -1.79 -3.92 2.06
C TRP A 97 -3.00 -4.71 2.56
N THR A 98 -4.05 -4.01 2.99
CA THR A 98 -5.31 -4.64 3.42
C THR A 98 -6.00 -5.38 2.28
N SER A 99 -5.88 -4.89 1.04
CA SER A 99 -6.43 -5.52 -0.16
C SER A 99 -5.59 -6.71 -0.63
N ASP A 100 -4.27 -6.66 -0.43
CA ASP A 100 -3.33 -7.72 -0.83
C ASP A 100 -3.46 -8.99 0.01
N ALA A 101 -3.68 -8.86 1.32
CA ALA A 101 -3.79 -10.00 2.23
C ALA A 101 -4.86 -11.04 1.80
N PRO A 102 -6.13 -10.65 1.55
CA PRO A 102 -7.14 -11.58 1.08
C PRO A 102 -6.87 -12.07 -0.35
N ASP A 103 -6.25 -11.25 -1.21
CA ASP A 103 -5.91 -11.68 -2.58
C ASP A 103 -4.83 -12.77 -2.58
N LYS A 104 -3.81 -12.70 -1.70
CA LYS A 104 -2.79 -13.75 -1.53
C LYS A 104 -3.39 -15.07 -1.08
N VAL A 105 -4.30 -15.06 -0.09
CA VAL A 105 -5.00 -16.27 0.38
C VAL A 105 -5.83 -16.89 -0.74
N ARG A 106 -6.52 -16.07 -1.55
CA ARG A 106 -7.33 -16.55 -2.68
C ARG A 106 -6.50 -17.16 -3.81
N ARG A 107 -5.34 -16.58 -4.09
CA ARG A 107 -4.46 -17.06 -5.16
C ARG A 107 -3.71 -18.34 -4.79
N HIS A 108 -3.51 -18.61 -3.50
CA HIS A 108 -2.70 -19.75 -3.04
C HIS A 108 -3.24 -21.11 -3.54
N PRO A 109 -4.50 -21.50 -3.30
CA PRO A 109 -5.15 -22.65 -3.93
C PRO A 109 -5.00 -22.78 -5.45
N TRP A 110 -5.21 -21.67 -6.17
CA TRP A 110 -5.18 -21.67 -7.63
C TRP A 110 -3.75 -21.81 -8.16
N ASN A 111 -2.78 -21.18 -7.51
CA ASN A 111 -1.36 -21.34 -7.80
C ASN A 111 -0.89 -22.76 -7.52
N GLN A 112 -1.35 -23.37 -6.42
CA GLN A 112 -1.04 -24.76 -6.09
C GLN A 112 -1.61 -25.72 -7.13
N ALA A 113 -2.89 -25.59 -7.49
CA ALA A 113 -3.51 -26.42 -8.53
C ALA A 113 -2.81 -26.27 -9.90
N ARG A 114 -2.32 -25.07 -10.24
CA ARG A 114 -1.49 -24.86 -11.45
C ARG A 114 -0.14 -25.56 -11.38
N ARG A 115 0.52 -25.55 -10.22
CA ARG A 115 1.80 -26.26 -10.02
C ARG A 115 1.62 -27.78 -10.08
N ASP A 116 0.50 -28.28 -9.53
CA ASP A 116 0.18 -29.70 -9.48
C ASP A 116 -0.36 -30.26 -10.82
N GLY A 117 -0.57 -29.42 -11.84
CA GLY A 117 -1.14 -29.82 -13.13
C GLY A 117 -2.63 -30.22 -13.08
N ASP A 118 -3.34 -29.88 -12.00
CA ASP A 118 -4.74 -30.24 -11.79
C ASP A 118 -5.69 -29.28 -12.53
N GLU A 119 -5.90 -29.55 -13.83
CA GLU A 119 -6.77 -28.73 -14.69
C GLU A 119 -8.21 -28.61 -14.17
N LYS A 120 -8.72 -29.63 -13.47
CA LYS A 120 -10.09 -29.66 -12.94
C LYS A 120 -10.23 -28.66 -11.79
N SER A 121 -9.27 -28.65 -10.87
CA SER A 121 -9.21 -27.67 -9.78
C SER A 121 -8.92 -26.26 -10.29
N VAL A 122 -8.07 -26.09 -11.31
CA VAL A 122 -7.82 -24.78 -11.95
C VAL A 122 -9.10 -24.21 -12.58
N LYS A 123 -9.87 -25.03 -13.32
CA LYS A 123 -11.16 -24.62 -13.90
C LYS A 123 -12.18 -24.23 -12.83
N ARG A 124 -12.29 -25.02 -11.74
CA ARG A 124 -13.18 -24.74 -10.60
C ARG A 124 -12.83 -23.42 -9.92
N MET A 125 -11.55 -23.16 -9.69
CA MET A 125 -11.07 -21.96 -9.00
C MET A 125 -11.12 -20.68 -9.86
N ARG A 126 -11.15 -20.81 -11.21
CA ARG A 126 -11.23 -19.66 -12.12
C ARG A 126 -12.52 -18.84 -11.96
N GLY A 127 -13.65 -19.49 -11.69
CA GLY A 127 -14.94 -18.82 -11.45
C GLY A 127 -15.09 -18.21 -10.05
N VAL A 128 -14.34 -18.75 -9.09
CA VAL A 128 -14.37 -18.37 -7.66
C VAL A 128 -13.60 -17.10 -7.35
N ARG A 129 -12.55 -16.80 -8.12
CA ARG A 129 -11.65 -15.66 -7.91
C ARG A 129 -12.39 -14.31 -7.78
N TYR A 130 -13.54 -14.17 -8.43
CA TYR A 130 -14.35 -12.95 -8.46
C TYR A 130 -15.54 -12.94 -7.49
N THR A 131 -15.88 -14.08 -6.88
CA THR A 131 -17.09 -14.22 -6.06
C THR A 131 -16.89 -13.71 -4.63
N VAL A 132 -15.69 -13.92 -4.08
CA VAL A 132 -15.32 -13.55 -2.70
C VAL A 132 -15.10 -12.03 -2.54
N LEU A 133 -15.14 -11.25 -3.63
CA LEU A 133 -15.06 -9.77 -3.61
C LEU A 133 -16.41 -9.10 -3.34
N LYS A 134 -17.52 -9.82 -3.38
CA LYS A 134 -18.86 -9.21 -3.29
C LYS A 134 -19.43 -9.28 -1.88
N ASN A 135 -19.97 -8.15 -1.44
CA ASN A 135 -20.82 -8.06 -0.25
C ASN A 135 -22.00 -9.06 -0.41
N PRO A 136 -22.28 -9.94 0.57
CA PRO A 136 -23.29 -11.00 0.45
C PRO A 136 -24.68 -10.51 -0.01
N GLY A 137 -25.06 -9.26 0.26
CA GLY A 137 -26.32 -8.67 -0.19
C GLY A 137 -26.42 -8.30 -1.69
N LYS A 138 -25.38 -8.54 -2.51
CA LYS A 138 -25.37 -8.23 -3.96
C LYS A 138 -25.10 -9.46 -4.85
N LEU A 139 -25.39 -10.66 -4.37
CA LEU A 139 -25.24 -11.90 -5.13
C LEU A 139 -26.58 -12.32 -5.74
N THR A 140 -26.62 -12.54 -7.06
CA THR A 140 -27.78 -13.13 -7.75
C THR A 140 -27.87 -14.63 -7.44
N ASP A 141 -29.09 -15.16 -7.38
CA ASP A 141 -29.43 -16.48 -6.80
C ASP A 141 -28.58 -17.65 -7.33
N ARG A 142 -28.27 -17.67 -8.63
CA ARG A 142 -27.45 -18.71 -9.28
C ARG A 142 -25.97 -18.72 -8.85
N ARG A 143 -25.48 -17.67 -8.18
CA ARG A 143 -24.12 -17.54 -7.64
C ARG A 143 -24.04 -17.76 -6.13
N SER A 144 -25.18 -17.76 -5.44
CA SER A 144 -25.26 -18.05 -4.01
C SER A 144 -24.89 -19.51 -3.72
N GLU A 145 -25.37 -20.45 -4.53
CA GLU A 145 -25.06 -21.88 -4.43
C GLU A 145 -23.56 -22.19 -4.63
N ALA A 146 -22.90 -21.47 -5.55
CA ALA A 146 -21.46 -21.61 -5.79
C ALA A 146 -20.59 -21.06 -4.64
N SER A 147 -21.11 -20.09 -3.87
CA SER A 147 -20.44 -19.54 -2.69
C SER A 147 -20.64 -20.40 -1.44
N GLY A 148 -21.82 -21.03 -1.29
CA GLY A 148 -22.10 -21.96 -0.18
C GLY A 148 -21.19 -23.18 -0.21
N ASN A 149 -21.06 -23.82 -1.37
CA ASN A 149 -20.24 -25.03 -1.54
C ASN A 149 -18.72 -24.81 -1.36
N LEU A 150 -18.25 -23.55 -1.40
CA LEU A 150 -16.82 -23.22 -1.29
C LEU A 150 -16.42 -22.76 0.11
N ARG A 151 -17.35 -22.26 0.93
CA ARG A 151 -17.05 -21.93 2.33
C ARG A 151 -16.58 -23.15 3.11
N ASP A 152 -17.10 -24.31 2.77
CA ASP A 152 -16.87 -25.54 3.52
C ASP A 152 -15.89 -26.50 2.85
N THR A 153 -15.38 -26.22 1.64
CA THR A 153 -14.52 -27.16 0.91
C THR A 153 -13.20 -26.56 0.40
N ASP A 154 -12.16 -27.36 0.46
CA ASP A 154 -10.84 -27.12 -0.09
C ASP A 154 -10.86 -27.03 -1.63
N PRO A 155 -9.73 -26.66 -2.26
CA PRO A 155 -9.64 -26.48 -3.71
C PRO A 155 -9.95 -27.76 -4.50
N LYS A 156 -9.76 -28.94 -3.90
CA LYS A 156 -10.05 -30.28 -4.44
C LYS A 156 -11.49 -30.74 -4.16
N GLY A 157 -12.29 -29.93 -3.46
CA GLY A 157 -13.70 -30.20 -3.13
C GLY A 157 -13.88 -31.03 -1.86
N ARG A 158 -12.85 -31.16 -1.04
CA ARG A 158 -12.91 -31.88 0.23
C ARG A 158 -13.33 -30.92 1.33
N PRO A 159 -14.21 -31.29 2.26
CA PRO A 159 -14.58 -30.39 3.33
C PRO A 159 -13.37 -30.00 4.19
N TYR A 160 -13.27 -28.72 4.57
CA TYR A 160 -12.35 -28.32 5.64
C TYR A 160 -12.82 -29.03 6.92
N ARG A 161 -11.97 -29.88 7.50
CA ARG A 161 -12.30 -30.61 8.74
C ARG A 161 -12.59 -29.59 9.85
N SER A 162 -13.76 -29.72 10.46
CA SER A 162 -14.17 -29.08 11.71
C SER A 162 -13.29 -29.50 12.88
#